data_AF-A0A2J6WVC6-F1
#
_entry.id   AF-A0A2J6WVC6-F1
#
_cell.length_a   1.000
_cell.length_b   1.000
_cell.length_c   1.000
_cell.angle_alpha   90.00
_cell.angle_beta   90.00
_cell.angle_gamma   90.00
#
_symmetry.space_group_name_H-M   'P 1'
#
loop_
_entity.id
_entity.type
_entity.pdbx_description
1 polymer ?
#
loop_
_entity_poly.entity_id
_entity_poly.type
_entity_poly.pdbx_seq_one_letter_code
_entity_poly.pdbx_strand_id
1 'polypeptide(L)'
;MKCSRCDRDAVIFIRYNGEHLCAEHFMEFLESRVKHELRKQVDLKPGDRIVVGTSGGKDSTTTVYLLKKIFSMRRDIEIIAVTIDEGIEGYRDRAIGVLSGYLKKIGVEHRIYRIKERFGKTIDEIAMMDKTLIPCTYCGVFRRSLLNSAARELDADYVATGLNLDDTAQSIIMNFARGDLDRLARLGPHSVVKEDLIPRIQPLRMIPEKEVLLYAILRGIEFYHGTCPYADLALRNQFRKAIDEWEARSPGTRHSIVSVYDELKPLLIERYRNFKLNRCEICGDPTPGRICKACELRLRLDKIQNL
;
A
#
# COMPACT_ATOMS: atom_id res chain seq x y z
N MET A 1 -11.97 -27.41 16.25
CA MET A 1 -11.41 -28.32 15.23
C MET A 1 -9.90 -28.35 15.39
N LYS A 2 -9.26 -29.48 15.05
CA LYS A 2 -7.81 -29.65 15.12
C LYS A 2 -7.11 -29.08 13.90
N CYS A 3 -5.83 -28.76 14.03
CA CYS A 3 -5.00 -28.32 12.93
C CYS A 3 -4.82 -29.47 11.92
N SER A 4 -4.91 -29.17 10.63
CA SER A 4 -4.70 -30.11 9.53
C SER A 4 -3.26 -30.65 9.45
N ARG A 5 -2.32 -30.10 10.24
CA ARG A 5 -0.89 -30.43 10.21
C ARG A 5 -0.33 -30.93 11.55
N CYS A 6 -1.11 -30.88 12.64
CA CYS A 6 -0.72 -31.41 13.97
C CYS A 6 -1.94 -31.47 14.91
N ASP A 7 -1.76 -31.99 16.13
CA ASP A 7 -2.85 -32.22 17.10
C ASP A 7 -3.28 -30.98 17.91
N ARG A 8 -2.67 -29.82 17.65
CA ARG A 8 -3.05 -28.56 18.31
C ARG A 8 -4.38 -28.02 17.78
N ASP A 9 -5.03 -27.20 18.59
CA ASP A 9 -6.28 -26.56 18.18
C ASP A 9 -6.04 -25.50 17.09
N ALA A 10 -6.94 -25.48 16.11
CA ALA A 10 -6.87 -24.51 15.03
C ALA A 10 -7.39 -23.14 15.49
N VAL A 11 -6.67 -22.09 15.09
CA VAL A 11 -7.04 -20.69 15.33
C VAL A 11 -7.71 -20.05 14.12
N ILE A 12 -7.60 -20.68 12.95
CA ILE A 12 -8.20 -20.21 11.70
C ILE A 12 -8.60 -21.37 10.79
N PHE A 13 -9.69 -21.15 10.04
CA PHE A 13 -10.07 -21.96 8.89
C PHE A 13 -9.85 -21.16 7.60
N ILE A 14 -9.02 -21.68 6.71
CA ILE A 14 -8.63 -21.06 5.46
C ILE A 14 -9.61 -21.50 4.36
N ARG A 15 -10.70 -20.74 4.21
CA ARG A 15 -11.83 -21.12 3.36
C ARG A 15 -11.50 -21.43 1.89
N TYR A 16 -10.49 -20.77 1.31
CA TYR A 16 -10.13 -20.96 -0.10
C TYR A 16 -9.25 -22.19 -0.37
N ASN A 17 -8.73 -22.86 0.66
CA ASN A 17 -7.96 -24.11 0.49
C ASN A 17 -8.40 -25.25 1.44
N GLY A 18 -9.32 -25.00 2.36
CA GLY A 18 -9.90 -26.02 3.24
C GLY A 18 -9.06 -26.38 4.48
N GLU A 19 -7.95 -25.70 4.75
CA GLU A 19 -7.09 -26.04 5.88
C GLU A 19 -7.56 -25.40 7.20
N HIS A 20 -7.47 -26.17 8.29
CA HIS A 20 -7.54 -25.66 9.66
C HIS A 20 -6.12 -25.52 10.21
N LEU A 21 -5.71 -24.32 10.63
CA LEU A 21 -4.33 -24.08 11.07
C LEU A 21 -4.28 -23.62 12.52
N CYS A 22 -3.41 -24.25 13.33
CA CYS A 22 -2.99 -23.70 14.62
C CYS A 22 -2.12 -22.44 14.41
N ALA A 23 -1.86 -21.70 15.49
CA ALA A 23 -1.12 -20.44 15.40
C ALA A 23 0.24 -20.57 14.68
N GLU A 24 1.04 -21.58 15.02
CA GLU A 24 2.36 -21.77 14.44
C GLU A 24 2.29 -22.06 12.94
N HIS A 25 1.52 -23.08 12.55
CA HIS A 25 1.36 -23.44 11.13
C HIS A 25 0.69 -22.35 10.29
N PHE A 26 -0.20 -21.54 10.88
CA PHE A 26 -0.76 -20.37 10.21
C PHE A 26 0.31 -19.31 9.92
N MET A 27 1.17 -19.03 10.90
CA MET A 27 2.24 -18.05 10.73
C MET A 27 3.27 -18.50 9.69
N GLU A 28 3.66 -19.77 9.71
CA GLU A 28 4.53 -20.36 8.68
C GLU A 28 3.88 -20.30 7.29
N PHE A 29 2.60 -20.67 7.21
CA PHE A 29 1.83 -20.61 5.97
C PHE A 29 1.82 -19.19 5.39
N LEU A 30 1.49 -18.18 6.19
CA LEU A 30 1.47 -16.79 5.74
C LEU A 30 2.87 -16.31 5.34
N GLU A 31 3.88 -16.55 6.17
CA GLU A 31 5.26 -16.12 5.88
C GLU A 31 5.81 -16.75 4.59
N SER A 32 5.49 -18.02 4.34
CA SER A 32 5.89 -18.70 3.10
C SER A 32 5.27 -18.04 1.86
N ARG A 33 4.00 -17.65 1.94
CA ARG A 33 3.28 -16.98 0.84
C ARG A 33 3.80 -15.57 0.59
N VAL A 34 4.10 -14.82 1.65
CA VAL A 34 4.74 -13.49 1.54
C VAL A 34 6.12 -13.60 0.89
N LYS A 35 6.95 -14.57 1.31
CA LYS A 35 8.26 -14.82 0.68
C LYS A 35 8.13 -15.19 -0.79
N HIS A 36 7.17 -16.06 -1.12
CA HIS A 36 6.93 -16.47 -2.51
C HIS A 36 6.48 -15.28 -3.37
N GLU A 37 5.58 -14.45 -2.86
CA GLU A 37 5.10 -13.26 -3.57
C GLU A 37 6.20 -12.22 -3.74
N LEU A 38 6.98 -11.95 -2.68
CA LEU A 38 8.08 -10.99 -2.73
C LEU A 38 9.15 -11.36 -3.78
N ARG A 39 9.53 -12.64 -3.86
CA ARG A 39 10.52 -13.14 -4.85
C ARG A 39 10.13 -12.89 -6.30
N LYS A 40 8.84 -12.73 -6.61
CA LYS A 40 8.37 -12.40 -7.97
C LYS A 40 8.51 -10.92 -8.31
N GLN A 41 8.70 -10.06 -7.31
CA GLN A 41 8.60 -8.61 -7.43
C GLN A 41 9.94 -7.89 -7.32
N VAL A 42 10.98 -8.55 -6.80
CA VAL A 42 12.29 -7.93 -6.53
C VAL A 42 13.44 -8.76 -7.09
N ASP A 43 14.48 -8.08 -7.53
CA ASP A 43 15.80 -8.66 -7.84
C ASP A 43 16.86 -7.92 -7.01
N LEU A 44 16.85 -8.20 -5.70
CA LEU A 44 17.64 -7.45 -4.72
C LEU A 44 19.15 -7.66 -4.87
N LYS A 45 19.91 -6.57 -4.92
CA LYS A 45 21.38 -6.56 -4.89
C LYS A 45 21.91 -6.17 -3.49
N PRO A 46 23.18 -6.48 -3.18
CA PRO A 46 23.81 -6.00 -1.96
C PRO A 46 23.84 -4.47 -1.94
N GLY A 47 23.40 -3.88 -0.83
CA GLY A 47 23.26 -2.44 -0.67
C GLY A 47 21.86 -1.91 -0.94
N ASP A 48 20.95 -2.73 -1.48
CA ASP A 48 19.61 -2.27 -1.83
C ASP A 48 18.84 -1.80 -0.59
N ARG A 49 18.04 -0.75 -0.80
CA ARG A 49 17.22 -0.12 0.21
C ARG A 49 15.74 -0.20 -0.13
N ILE A 50 14.96 -0.70 0.82
CA ILE A 50 13.51 -0.83 0.72
C ILE A 50 12.86 0.19 1.65
N VAL A 51 12.19 1.19 1.06
CA VAL A 51 11.32 2.10 1.78
C VAL A 51 9.94 1.47 1.95
N VAL A 52 9.43 1.38 3.17
CA VAL A 52 8.07 0.90 3.45
C VAL A 52 7.15 2.08 3.72
N GLY A 53 6.17 2.29 2.85
CA GLY A 53 5.12 3.28 3.06
C GLY A 53 4.21 2.87 4.21
N THR A 54 4.30 3.58 5.34
CA THR A 54 3.60 3.24 6.59
C THR A 54 2.49 4.21 6.93
N SER A 55 1.31 3.67 7.23
CA SER A 55 0.15 4.44 7.69
C SER A 55 -0.09 4.30 9.20
N GLY A 56 0.71 3.50 9.91
CA GLY A 56 0.50 3.14 11.31
C GLY A 56 -0.61 2.10 11.54
N GLY A 57 -1.36 1.74 10.50
CA GLY A 57 -2.35 0.65 10.55
C GLY A 57 -1.71 -0.74 10.36
N LYS A 58 -2.48 -1.77 10.71
CA LYS A 58 -2.03 -3.19 10.77
C LYS A 58 -1.25 -3.65 9.54
N ASP A 59 -1.72 -3.34 8.33
CA ASP A 59 -1.17 -3.93 7.11
C ASP A 59 0.24 -3.39 6.82
N SER A 60 0.41 -2.08 6.96
CA SER A 60 1.71 -1.44 6.73
C SER A 60 2.73 -1.80 7.83
N THR A 61 2.30 -1.87 9.09
CA THR A 61 3.19 -2.28 10.20
C THR A 61 3.59 -3.75 10.07
N THR A 62 2.64 -4.62 9.68
CA THR A 62 2.91 -6.04 9.41
C THR A 62 3.86 -6.21 8.24
N THR A 63 3.75 -5.36 7.20
CA THR A 63 4.69 -5.36 6.07
C THR A 63 6.12 -5.05 6.53
N VAL A 64 6.32 -4.02 7.37
CA VAL A 64 7.64 -3.71 7.93
C VAL A 64 8.19 -4.90 8.72
N TYR A 65 7.38 -5.46 9.63
CA TYR A 65 7.79 -6.60 10.45
C TYR A 65 8.19 -7.81 9.60
N LEU A 66 7.38 -8.16 8.60
CA LEU A 66 7.65 -9.29 7.71
C LEU A 66 8.92 -9.08 6.89
N LEU A 67 9.12 -7.90 6.30
CA LEU A 67 10.33 -7.60 5.55
C LEU A 67 11.57 -7.69 6.45
N LYS A 68 11.52 -7.09 7.65
CA LYS A 68 12.61 -7.19 8.63
C LYS A 68 12.91 -8.64 8.99
N LYS A 69 11.86 -9.45 9.24
CA LYS A 69 12.02 -10.87 9.57
C LYS A 69 12.63 -11.65 8.41
N ILE A 70 12.14 -11.45 7.19
CA ILE A 70 12.59 -12.14 5.97
C ILE A 70 14.05 -11.80 5.66
N PHE A 71 14.46 -10.55 5.83
CA PHE A 71 15.81 -10.07 5.54
C PHE A 71 16.73 -10.01 6.77
N SER A 72 16.35 -10.63 7.89
CA SER A 72 17.12 -10.60 9.14
C SER A 72 18.57 -11.10 8.99
N MET A 73 18.82 -12.01 8.04
CA MET A 73 20.16 -12.54 7.72
C MET A 73 20.88 -11.75 6.61
N ARG A 74 20.21 -10.80 5.96
CA ARG A 74 20.74 -9.96 4.86
C ARG A 74 21.06 -8.56 5.40
N ARG A 75 22.23 -8.43 6.04
CA ARG A 75 22.72 -7.16 6.61
C ARG A 75 23.04 -6.09 5.55
N ASP A 76 23.11 -6.51 4.30
CA ASP A 76 23.30 -5.70 3.10
C ASP A 76 22.00 -5.10 2.57
N ILE A 77 20.84 -5.45 3.13
CA ILE A 77 19.54 -4.87 2.75
C ILE A 77 19.06 -3.95 3.85
N GLU A 78 18.77 -2.70 3.48
CA GLU A 78 18.26 -1.70 4.41
C GLU A 78 16.74 -1.57 4.31
N ILE A 79 16.07 -1.46 5.46
CA ILE A 79 14.62 -1.26 5.53
C ILE A 79 14.34 0.02 6.31
N ILE A 80 13.73 0.99 5.64
CA ILE A 80 13.36 2.28 6.24
C ILE A 80 11.84 2.42 6.17
N ALA A 81 11.20 2.69 7.30
CA ALA A 81 9.78 3.02 7.32
C ALA A 81 9.60 4.52 7.04
N VAL A 82 8.70 4.85 6.12
CA VAL A 82 8.35 6.24 5.80
C VAL A 82 6.86 6.45 6.03
N THR A 83 6.51 7.41 6.88
CA THR A 83 5.11 7.86 7.06
C THR A 83 4.91 9.21 6.38
N ILE A 84 3.81 9.33 5.66
CA ILE A 84 3.32 10.63 5.18
C ILE A 84 2.29 11.16 6.18
N ASP A 85 2.63 12.24 6.86
CA ASP A 85 1.73 12.95 7.76
C ASP A 85 0.80 13.84 6.94
N GLU A 86 -0.47 13.44 6.86
CA GLU A 86 -1.48 14.20 6.13
C GLU A 86 -2.01 15.44 6.90
N GLY A 87 -1.65 15.58 8.18
CA GLY A 87 -2.18 16.62 9.05
C GLY A 87 -3.68 16.47 9.32
N ILE A 88 -4.11 15.24 9.61
CA ILE A 88 -5.49 14.92 10.03
C ILE A 88 -5.50 14.78 11.55
N GLU A 89 -6.15 15.72 12.23
CA GLU A 89 -6.14 15.84 13.69
C GLU A 89 -6.82 14.65 14.38
N GLY A 90 -6.23 14.18 15.48
CA GLY A 90 -6.75 13.08 16.30
C GLY A 90 -6.66 11.68 15.66
N TYR A 91 -6.24 11.59 14.39
CA TYR A 91 -6.04 10.35 13.65
C TYR A 91 -4.55 10.10 13.37
N ARG A 92 -3.88 11.01 12.66
CA ARG A 92 -2.53 10.78 12.16
C ARG A 92 -1.46 10.90 13.24
N ASP A 93 -1.58 11.89 14.11
CA ASP A 93 -0.74 12.09 15.29
C ASP A 93 -0.69 10.83 16.18
N ARG A 94 -1.86 10.26 16.49
CA ARG A 94 -1.97 9.02 17.28
C ARG A 94 -1.36 7.82 16.55
N ALA A 95 -1.63 7.71 15.24
CA ALA A 95 -1.08 6.64 14.42
C ALA A 95 0.45 6.68 14.34
N ILE A 96 1.04 7.88 14.21
CA ILE A 96 2.49 8.08 14.23
C ILE A 96 3.06 7.68 15.59
N GLY A 97 2.47 8.13 16.70
CA GLY A 97 2.99 7.82 18.04
C GLY A 97 3.10 6.31 18.31
N VAL A 98 2.03 5.56 18.02
CA VAL A 98 2.02 4.08 18.16
C VAL A 98 3.06 3.43 17.24
N LEU A 99 3.08 3.83 15.97
CA LEU A 99 3.99 3.26 14.98
C LEU A 99 5.46 3.53 15.31
N SER A 100 5.82 4.79 15.60
CA SER A 100 7.21 5.16 15.94
C SER A 100 7.70 4.40 17.17
N GLY A 101 6.84 4.25 18.19
CA GLY A 101 7.14 3.45 19.37
C GLY A 101 7.43 1.99 19.02
N TYR A 102 6.58 1.37 18.21
CA TYR A 102 6.77 0.00 17.77
C TYR A 102 8.01 -0.19 16.89
N LEU A 103 8.22 0.67 15.90
CA LEU A 103 9.37 0.62 15.00
C LEU A 103 10.69 0.77 15.76
N LYS A 104 10.73 1.66 16.77
CA LYS A 104 11.87 1.75 17.68
C LYS A 104 12.11 0.46 18.45
N LYS A 105 11.06 -0.18 19.00
CA LYS A 105 11.18 -1.46 19.71
C LYS A 105 11.78 -2.56 18.83
N ILE A 106 11.38 -2.62 17.56
CA ILE A 106 11.90 -3.59 16.61
C ILE A 106 13.16 -3.09 15.88
N GLY A 107 13.73 -1.94 16.22
CA GLY A 107 14.96 -1.40 15.61
C GLY A 107 14.85 -1.18 14.09
N VAL A 108 13.80 -0.47 13.65
CA VAL A 108 13.63 -0.03 12.25
C VAL A 108 13.62 1.49 12.21
N GLU A 109 14.39 2.07 11.30
CA GLU A 109 14.41 3.52 11.09
C GLU A 109 13.04 4.02 10.63
N HIS A 110 12.60 5.15 11.19
CA HIS A 110 11.32 5.77 10.86
C HIS A 110 11.52 7.24 10.47
N ARG A 111 11.12 7.59 9.25
CA ARG A 111 11.11 8.96 8.72
C ARG A 111 9.68 9.43 8.51
N ILE A 112 9.42 10.70 8.83
CA ILE A 112 8.10 11.33 8.69
C ILE A 112 8.24 12.52 7.75
N TYR A 113 7.44 12.54 6.69
CA TYR A 113 7.34 13.64 5.74
C TYR A 113 5.93 14.22 5.79
N ARG A 114 5.78 15.54 5.79
CA ARG A 114 4.46 16.17 5.98
C ARG A 114 3.91 16.77 4.70
N ILE A 115 2.61 16.56 4.47
CA ILE A 115 1.89 17.20 3.35
C ILE A 115 1.94 18.72 3.49
N LYS A 116 1.80 19.25 4.71
CA LYS A 116 1.86 20.70 4.97
C LYS A 116 3.18 21.33 4.52
N GLU A 117 4.30 20.66 4.77
CA GLU A 117 5.63 21.15 4.38
C GLU A 117 5.81 21.17 2.86
N ARG A 118 5.30 20.16 2.14
CA ARG A 118 5.45 20.06 0.68
C ARG A 118 4.42 20.88 -0.11
N PHE A 119 3.19 20.95 0.37
CA PHE A 119 2.05 21.49 -0.38
C PHE A 119 1.41 22.72 0.28
N GLY A 120 1.95 23.18 1.41
CA GLY A 120 1.52 24.39 2.11
C GLY A 120 0.26 24.25 2.96
N LYS A 121 -0.49 23.15 2.83
CA LYS A 121 -1.74 22.90 3.55
C LYS A 121 -1.84 21.45 4.05
N THR A 122 -2.52 21.23 5.17
CA THR A 122 -2.93 19.90 5.64
C THR A 122 -4.16 19.41 4.88
N ILE A 123 -4.49 18.13 5.01
CA ILE A 123 -5.73 17.58 4.45
C ILE A 123 -6.97 18.16 5.15
N ASP A 124 -6.91 18.43 6.46
CA ASP A 124 -8.01 19.07 7.17
C ASP A 124 -8.26 20.50 6.67
N GLU A 125 -7.20 21.30 6.51
CA GLU A 125 -7.29 22.65 5.93
C GLU A 125 -7.88 22.60 4.51
N ILE A 126 -7.47 21.63 3.68
CA ILE A 126 -8.02 21.43 2.33
C ILE A 126 -9.51 21.04 2.38
N ALA A 127 -9.90 20.15 3.29
CA ALA A 127 -11.29 19.73 3.45
C ALA A 127 -12.20 20.89 3.88
N MET A 128 -11.66 21.88 4.59
CA MET A 128 -12.37 23.12 4.91
C MET A 128 -12.50 24.05 3.70
N MET A 129 -11.47 24.14 2.86
CA MET A 129 -11.40 25.05 1.72
C MET A 129 -12.18 24.58 0.48
N ASP A 130 -11.96 23.34 0.01
CA ASP A 130 -12.61 22.83 -1.21
C ASP A 130 -13.74 21.85 -0.86
N LYS A 131 -14.98 22.36 -0.88
CA LYS A 131 -16.19 21.55 -0.66
C LYS A 131 -16.67 20.78 -1.89
N THR A 132 -16.07 21.04 -3.06
CA THR A 132 -16.52 20.43 -4.33
C THR A 132 -15.87 19.08 -4.58
N LEU A 133 -14.67 18.85 -4.05
CA LEU A 133 -13.94 17.58 -4.17
C LEU A 133 -13.79 16.92 -2.80
N ILE A 134 -13.93 15.60 -2.76
CA ILE A 134 -13.68 14.86 -1.52
C ILE A 134 -12.19 14.96 -1.11
N PRO A 135 -11.87 15.07 0.20
CA PRO A 135 -10.48 15.20 0.69
C PRO A 135 -9.57 14.06 0.22
N CYS A 136 -10.13 12.86 0.06
CA CYS A 136 -9.44 11.66 -0.42
C CYS A 136 -8.82 11.83 -1.83
N THR A 137 -9.38 12.72 -2.66
CA THR A 137 -8.83 13.05 -3.99
C THR A 137 -7.46 13.72 -3.87
N TYR A 138 -7.33 14.67 -2.93
CA TYR A 138 -6.08 15.36 -2.64
C TYR A 138 -5.09 14.44 -1.91
N CYS A 139 -5.55 13.85 -0.80
CA CYS A 139 -4.75 13.01 0.07
C CYS A 139 -4.06 11.88 -0.70
N GLY A 140 -4.79 11.12 -1.52
CA GLY A 140 -4.21 10.01 -2.28
C GLY A 140 -3.17 10.44 -3.30
N VAL A 141 -3.33 11.62 -3.93
CA VAL A 141 -2.36 12.15 -4.91
C VAL A 141 -1.10 12.66 -4.18
N PHE A 142 -1.28 13.48 -3.14
CA PHE A 142 -0.17 14.06 -2.38
C PHE A 142 0.65 13.00 -1.66
N ARG A 143 0.01 11.99 -1.06
CA ARG A 143 0.72 10.86 -0.42
C ARG A 143 1.60 10.10 -1.40
N ARG A 144 1.11 9.79 -2.61
CA ARG A 144 1.88 9.05 -3.61
C ARG A 144 3.05 9.87 -4.16
N SER A 145 2.82 11.16 -4.40
CA SER A 145 3.87 12.09 -4.85
C SER A 145 4.95 12.24 -3.79
N LEU A 146 4.57 12.51 -2.54
CA LEU A 146 5.53 12.71 -1.45
C LEU A 146 6.25 11.43 -1.06
N LEU A 147 5.58 10.27 -1.06
CA LEU A 147 6.24 8.98 -0.80
C LEU A 147 7.29 8.64 -1.86
N ASN A 148 7.01 8.90 -3.14
CA ASN A 148 8.01 8.72 -4.20
C ASN A 148 9.19 9.69 -4.05
N SER A 149 8.91 10.95 -3.69
CA SER A 149 9.95 11.95 -3.43
C SER A 149 10.84 11.55 -2.26
N ALA A 150 10.25 11.13 -1.14
CA ALA A 150 10.97 10.64 0.02
C ALA A 150 11.79 9.38 -0.30
N ALA A 151 11.23 8.46 -1.08
CA ALA A 151 11.96 7.27 -1.52
C ALA A 151 13.19 7.62 -2.37
N ARG A 152 13.10 8.62 -3.26
CA ARG A 152 14.26 9.12 -4.02
C ARG A 152 15.30 9.80 -3.12
N GLU A 153 14.86 10.65 -2.20
CA GLU A 153 15.75 11.33 -1.24
C GLU A 153 16.52 10.34 -0.36
N LEU A 154 15.87 9.21 -0.06
CA LEU A 154 16.46 8.11 0.68
C LEU A 154 17.12 7.09 -0.26
N ASP A 155 17.43 7.38 -1.53
CA ASP A 155 18.07 6.44 -2.47
C ASP A 155 17.49 5.01 -2.45
N ALA A 156 16.15 4.89 -2.38
CA ALA A 156 15.48 3.61 -2.29
C ALA A 156 15.37 2.92 -3.66
N ASP A 157 15.69 1.63 -3.70
CA ASP A 157 15.51 0.78 -4.88
C ASP A 157 14.05 0.35 -5.04
N TYR A 158 13.35 0.17 -3.91
CA TYR A 158 11.96 -0.26 -3.89
C TYR A 158 11.12 0.48 -2.85
N VAL A 159 9.84 0.71 -3.19
CA VAL A 159 8.83 1.14 -2.23
C VAL A 159 7.85 0.00 -1.94
N ALA A 160 7.93 -0.60 -0.75
CA ALA A 160 6.94 -1.56 -0.28
C ALA A 160 5.67 -0.86 0.23
N THR A 161 4.52 -1.36 -0.18
CA THR A 161 3.21 -0.90 0.30
C THR A 161 2.50 -2.03 1.03
N GLY A 162 1.78 -1.68 2.10
CA GLY A 162 0.96 -2.62 2.88
C GLY A 162 -0.37 -2.96 2.21
N LEU A 163 -0.43 -3.05 0.89
CA LEU A 163 -1.65 -3.44 0.18
C LEU A 163 -1.81 -4.96 0.22
N ASN A 164 -2.92 -5.40 0.79
CA ASN A 164 -3.27 -6.81 0.93
C ASN A 164 -4.09 -7.31 -0.27
N LEU A 165 -4.54 -8.57 -0.22
CA LEU A 165 -5.33 -9.17 -1.29
C LEU A 165 -6.64 -8.43 -1.56
N ASP A 166 -7.33 -8.02 -0.49
CA ASP A 166 -8.61 -7.31 -0.55
C ASP A 166 -8.43 -5.94 -1.24
N ASP A 167 -7.40 -5.18 -0.86
CA ASP A 167 -7.07 -3.92 -1.50
C ASP A 167 -6.70 -4.07 -2.99
N THR A 168 -5.96 -5.14 -3.31
CA THR A 168 -5.51 -5.43 -4.67
C THR A 168 -6.69 -5.80 -5.56
N ALA A 169 -7.53 -6.76 -5.14
CA ALA A 169 -8.72 -7.17 -5.87
C ALA A 169 -9.69 -5.99 -6.08
N GLN A 170 -9.89 -5.18 -5.04
CA GLN A 170 -10.70 -3.97 -5.13
C GLN A 170 -10.14 -2.96 -6.15
N SER A 171 -8.83 -2.75 -6.15
CA SER A 171 -8.19 -1.83 -7.11
C SER A 171 -8.35 -2.32 -8.55
N ILE A 172 -8.25 -3.63 -8.78
CA ILE A 172 -8.45 -4.24 -10.10
C ILE A 172 -9.90 -4.03 -10.57
N ILE A 173 -10.88 -4.48 -9.79
CA ILE A 173 -12.30 -4.39 -10.17
C ILE A 173 -12.74 -2.94 -10.34
N MET A 174 -12.30 -2.04 -9.46
CA MET A 174 -12.65 -0.62 -9.58
C MET A 174 -12.13 0.02 -10.86
N ASN A 175 -10.91 -0.31 -11.31
CA ASN A 175 -10.38 0.24 -12.56
C ASN A 175 -10.96 -0.47 -13.79
N PHE A 176 -11.25 -1.78 -13.68
CA PHE A 176 -11.97 -2.52 -14.70
C PHE A 176 -13.37 -1.94 -14.96
N ALA A 177 -14.15 -1.71 -13.90
CA ALA A 177 -15.49 -1.12 -13.99
C ALA A 177 -15.49 0.31 -14.54
N ARG A 178 -14.36 1.02 -14.46
CA ARG A 178 -14.17 2.37 -15.04
C ARG A 178 -13.69 2.33 -16.49
N GLY A 179 -13.38 1.16 -17.04
CA GLY A 179 -12.75 1.03 -18.36
C GLY A 179 -11.34 1.63 -18.44
N ASP A 180 -10.66 1.80 -17.30
CA ASP A 180 -9.36 2.49 -17.23
C ASP A 180 -8.19 1.50 -17.39
N LEU A 181 -7.97 1.07 -18.65
CA LEU A 181 -6.91 0.14 -19.01
C LEU A 181 -5.51 0.66 -18.71
N ASP A 182 -5.29 1.97 -18.83
CA ASP A 182 -4.01 2.64 -18.52
C ASP A 182 -3.71 2.58 -17.01
N ARG A 183 -4.71 2.79 -16.14
CA ARG A 183 -4.52 2.55 -14.69
C ARG A 183 -4.29 1.09 -14.37
N LEU A 184 -4.99 0.16 -15.02
CA LEU A 184 -4.74 -1.27 -14.85
C LEU A 184 -3.31 -1.64 -15.22
N ALA A 185 -2.74 -1.08 -16.29
CA ALA A 185 -1.35 -1.30 -16.68
C ALA A 185 -0.33 -0.82 -15.62
N ARG A 186 -0.67 0.22 -14.84
CA ARG A 186 0.23 0.90 -13.90
C ARG A 186 0.04 0.48 -12.43
N LEU A 187 -0.88 -0.43 -12.11
CA LEU A 187 -1.00 -0.94 -10.75
C LEU A 187 0.27 -1.68 -10.33
N GLY A 188 0.63 -1.57 -9.06
CA GLY A 188 1.72 -2.37 -8.48
C GLY A 188 1.40 -3.87 -8.53
N PRO A 189 2.39 -4.75 -8.35
CA PRO A 189 3.83 -4.46 -8.25
C PRO A 189 4.41 -3.99 -9.59
N HIS A 190 5.45 -3.17 -9.58
CA HIS A 190 6.04 -2.61 -10.80
C HIS A 190 7.20 -3.48 -11.30
N SER A 191 7.11 -3.96 -12.53
CA SER A 191 8.17 -4.68 -13.23
C SER A 191 8.96 -3.80 -14.21
N VAL A 192 8.41 -2.63 -14.57
CA VAL A 192 9.06 -1.66 -15.45
C VAL A 192 9.43 -0.44 -14.62
N VAL A 193 10.73 -0.19 -14.50
CA VAL A 193 11.25 1.01 -13.87
C VAL A 193 11.20 2.16 -14.87
N LYS A 194 10.72 3.32 -14.41
CA LYS A 194 10.75 4.56 -15.17
C LYS A 194 11.61 5.54 -14.37
N GLU A 195 12.34 6.40 -15.08
CA GLU A 195 13.19 7.42 -14.47
C GLU A 195 12.40 8.23 -13.43
N ASP A 196 13.02 8.50 -12.28
CA ASP A 196 12.43 9.22 -11.13
C ASP A 196 11.18 8.60 -10.48
N LEU A 197 10.79 7.39 -10.88
CA LEU A 197 9.72 6.62 -10.23
C LEU A 197 10.29 5.36 -9.60
N ILE A 198 10.33 5.35 -8.27
CA ILE A 198 10.79 4.18 -7.52
C ILE A 198 9.74 3.06 -7.66
N PRO A 199 10.12 1.85 -8.10
CA PRO A 199 9.18 0.76 -8.34
C PRO A 199 8.50 0.34 -7.03
N ARG A 200 7.18 0.18 -7.08
CA ARG A 200 6.39 -0.26 -5.93
C ARG A 200 6.26 -1.78 -5.88
N ILE A 201 6.44 -2.34 -4.70
CA ILE A 201 6.20 -3.75 -4.38
C ILE A 201 5.08 -3.88 -3.34
N GLN A 202 4.45 -5.05 -3.32
CA GLN A 202 3.27 -5.38 -2.52
C GLN A 202 3.48 -6.76 -1.88
N PRO A 203 4.22 -6.86 -0.76
CA PRO A 203 4.53 -8.15 -0.12
C PRO A 203 3.28 -8.89 0.36
N LEU A 204 2.21 -8.16 0.69
CA LEU A 204 0.94 -8.72 1.20
C LEU A 204 -0.09 -8.98 0.09
N ARG A 205 0.26 -8.80 -1.19
CA ARG A 205 -0.67 -8.82 -2.33
C ARG A 205 -1.56 -10.05 -2.41
N MET A 206 -1.07 -11.20 -1.95
CA MET A 206 -1.79 -12.48 -1.97
C MET A 206 -2.38 -12.87 -0.61
N ILE A 207 -2.24 -12.03 0.42
CA ILE A 207 -2.68 -12.33 1.79
C ILE A 207 -3.99 -11.59 2.09
N PRO A 208 -5.09 -12.29 2.43
CA PRO A 208 -6.34 -11.65 2.86
C PRO A 208 -6.16 -10.72 4.07
N GLU A 209 -6.92 -9.62 4.12
CA GLU A 209 -6.87 -8.62 5.20
C GLU A 209 -7.06 -9.25 6.59
N LYS A 210 -7.98 -10.22 6.70
CA LYS A 210 -8.23 -10.98 7.94
C LYS A 210 -7.01 -11.80 8.40
N GLU A 211 -6.24 -12.33 7.46
CA GLU A 211 -5.04 -13.11 7.76
C GLU A 211 -3.90 -12.19 8.21
N VAL A 212 -3.76 -11.01 7.58
CA VAL A 212 -2.83 -9.97 8.03
C VAL A 212 -3.13 -9.56 9.47
N LEU A 213 -4.41 -9.33 9.81
CA LEU A 213 -4.84 -9.00 11.17
C LEU A 213 -4.49 -10.11 12.17
N LEU A 214 -4.87 -11.36 11.87
CA LEU A 214 -4.58 -12.49 12.76
C LEU A 214 -3.07 -12.64 12.99
N TYR A 215 -2.27 -12.49 11.94
CA TYR A 215 -0.81 -12.56 12.04
C TYR A 215 -0.26 -11.43 12.93
N ALA A 216 -0.77 -10.21 12.76
CA ALA A 216 -0.37 -9.07 13.59
C ALA A 216 -0.66 -9.34 15.08
N ILE A 217 -1.84 -9.88 15.39
CA ILE A 217 -2.24 -10.25 16.76
C ILE A 217 -1.31 -11.33 17.31
N LEU A 218 -1.12 -12.43 16.58
CA LEU A 218 -0.29 -13.56 17.02
C LEU A 218 1.19 -13.20 17.21
N ARG A 219 1.69 -12.20 16.48
CA ARG A 219 3.05 -11.69 16.59
C ARG A 219 3.21 -10.52 17.57
N GLY A 220 2.12 -10.05 18.19
CA GLY A 220 2.16 -8.89 19.09
C GLY A 220 2.59 -7.61 18.38
N ILE A 221 2.21 -7.44 17.11
CA ILE A 221 2.52 -6.23 16.34
C ILE A 221 1.65 -5.09 16.86
N GLU A 222 2.26 -4.02 17.35
CA GLU A 222 1.53 -2.83 17.80
C GLU A 222 1.20 -1.95 16.60
N PHE A 223 -0.09 -1.66 16.40
CA PHE A 223 -0.57 -0.78 15.33
C PHE A 223 -1.74 0.06 15.83
N TYR A 224 -1.98 1.19 15.17
CA TYR A 224 -3.10 2.06 15.48
C TYR A 224 -4.40 1.53 14.86
N HIS A 225 -5.46 1.49 15.66
CA HIS A 225 -6.75 0.88 15.30
C HIS A 225 -7.78 1.88 14.77
N GLY A 226 -7.49 3.19 14.86
CA GLY A 226 -8.46 4.21 14.46
C GLY A 226 -8.66 4.26 12.95
N THR A 227 -9.84 4.75 12.56
CA THR A 227 -10.25 4.95 11.17
C THR A 227 -10.12 6.42 10.81
N CYS A 228 -9.69 6.72 9.59
CA CYS A 228 -9.63 8.10 9.10
C CYS A 228 -11.05 8.70 9.06
N PRO A 229 -11.27 9.94 9.54
CA PRO A 229 -12.59 10.57 9.55
C PRO A 229 -13.18 10.79 8.15
N TYR A 230 -12.35 10.79 7.09
CA TYR A 230 -12.80 10.92 5.71
C TYR A 230 -13.00 9.58 4.98
N ALA A 231 -12.79 8.44 5.65
CA ALA A 231 -12.80 7.12 5.01
C ALA A 231 -14.17 6.76 4.41
N ASP A 232 -15.27 7.18 5.04
CA ASP A 232 -16.62 6.84 4.61
C ASP A 232 -17.03 7.49 3.29
N LEU A 233 -16.40 8.62 2.95
CA LEU A 233 -16.62 9.34 1.68
C LEU A 233 -16.00 8.61 0.47
N ALA A 234 -15.20 7.56 0.70
CA ALA A 234 -14.46 6.91 -0.36
C ALA A 234 -15.36 5.97 -1.18
N LEU A 235 -15.54 6.29 -2.48
CA LEU A 235 -16.27 5.46 -3.46
C LEU A 235 -15.82 4.00 -3.50
N ARG A 236 -14.56 3.73 -3.14
CA ARG A 236 -14.00 2.38 -3.12
C ARG A 236 -14.82 1.46 -2.20
N ASN A 237 -15.45 1.98 -1.13
CA ASN A 237 -16.22 1.19 -0.17
C ASN A 237 -17.37 0.41 -0.84
N GLN A 238 -17.96 0.93 -1.93
CA GLN A 238 -19.00 0.22 -2.69
C GLN A 238 -18.45 -1.05 -3.36
N PHE A 239 -17.27 -0.95 -3.98
CA PHE A 239 -16.59 -2.11 -4.59
C PHE A 239 -16.13 -3.13 -3.56
N ARG A 240 -15.71 -2.66 -2.36
CA ARG A 240 -15.33 -3.57 -1.27
C ARG A 240 -16.51 -4.43 -0.86
N LYS A 241 -17.68 -3.84 -0.63
CA LYS A 241 -18.92 -4.57 -0.29
C LYS A 241 -19.26 -5.66 -1.31
N ALA A 242 -19.25 -5.32 -2.60
CA ALA A 242 -19.54 -6.30 -3.66
C ALA A 242 -18.56 -7.49 -3.67
N ILE A 243 -17.26 -7.21 -3.52
CA ILE A 243 -16.22 -8.25 -3.47
C ILE A 243 -16.36 -9.12 -2.22
N ASP A 244 -16.70 -8.52 -1.07
CA ASP A 244 -16.91 -9.24 0.18
C ASP A 244 -18.10 -10.21 0.07
N GLU A 245 -19.18 -9.80 -0.59
CA GLU A 245 -20.33 -10.66 -0.90
C GLU A 245 -19.95 -11.83 -1.82
N TRP A 246 -19.17 -11.57 -2.87
CA TRP A 246 -18.72 -12.62 -3.79
C TRP A 246 -17.78 -13.61 -3.09
N GLU A 247 -16.82 -13.14 -2.29
CA GLU A 247 -15.96 -14.04 -1.50
C GLU A 247 -16.78 -14.87 -0.52
N ALA A 248 -17.79 -14.28 0.13
CA ALA A 248 -18.61 -15.00 1.09
C ALA A 248 -19.32 -16.21 0.45
N ARG A 249 -19.83 -16.03 -0.78
CA ARG A 249 -20.51 -17.06 -1.58
C ARG A 249 -19.54 -18.04 -2.26
N SER A 250 -18.40 -17.54 -2.74
CA SER A 250 -17.38 -18.30 -3.45
C SER A 250 -15.98 -17.95 -2.91
N PRO A 251 -15.52 -18.65 -1.86
CA PRO A 251 -14.20 -18.43 -1.28
C PRO A 251 -13.08 -18.58 -2.32
N GLY A 252 -12.14 -17.64 -2.33
CA GLY A 252 -11.09 -17.56 -3.36
C GLY A 252 -11.42 -16.62 -4.51
N THR A 253 -12.58 -15.98 -4.53
CA THR A 253 -12.93 -14.95 -5.53
C THR A 253 -11.86 -13.87 -5.62
N ARG A 254 -11.35 -13.36 -4.48
CA ARG A 254 -10.29 -12.35 -4.48
C ARG A 254 -9.00 -12.87 -5.14
N HIS A 255 -8.62 -14.11 -4.87
CA HIS A 255 -7.47 -14.75 -5.52
C HIS A 255 -7.67 -14.87 -7.03
N SER A 256 -8.85 -15.30 -7.48
CA SER A 256 -9.18 -15.42 -8.90
C SER A 256 -9.12 -14.07 -9.62
N ILE A 257 -9.62 -12.99 -9.01
CA ILE A 257 -9.52 -11.63 -9.57
C ILE A 257 -8.06 -11.24 -9.79
N VAL A 258 -7.21 -11.48 -8.79
CA VAL A 258 -5.78 -11.13 -8.88
C VAL A 258 -5.05 -12.02 -9.88
N SER A 259 -5.36 -13.32 -9.92
CA SER A 259 -4.77 -14.29 -10.86
C SER A 259 -5.07 -13.94 -12.31
N VAL A 260 -6.33 -13.63 -12.64
CA VAL A 260 -6.70 -13.21 -14.01
C VAL A 260 -6.01 -11.90 -14.38
N TYR A 261 -5.93 -10.96 -13.43
CA TYR A 261 -5.20 -9.72 -13.67
C TYR A 261 -3.70 -9.96 -13.93
N ASP A 262 -3.07 -10.93 -13.28
CA ASP A 262 -1.67 -11.28 -13.53
C ASP A 262 -1.42 -11.81 -14.95
N GLU A 263 -2.39 -12.50 -15.54
CA GLU A 263 -2.33 -12.92 -16.95
C GLU A 263 -2.53 -11.73 -17.91
N LEU A 264 -3.41 -10.79 -17.56
CA LEU A 264 -3.70 -9.61 -18.39
C LEU A 264 -2.60 -8.55 -18.33
N LYS A 265 -1.92 -8.41 -17.19
CA LYS A 265 -1.00 -7.30 -16.92
C LYS A 265 0.16 -7.21 -17.92
N PRO A 266 0.86 -8.30 -18.31
CA PRO A 266 1.91 -8.24 -19.32
C PRO A 266 1.41 -7.68 -20.66
N LEU A 267 0.20 -8.05 -21.09
CA LEU A 267 -0.42 -7.57 -22.32
C LEU A 267 -0.73 -6.07 -22.25
N LEU A 268 -1.19 -5.60 -21.09
CA LEU A 268 -1.43 -4.18 -20.83
C LEU A 268 -0.11 -3.40 -20.82
N ILE A 269 0.92 -3.90 -20.14
CA ILE A 269 2.26 -3.27 -20.13
C ILE A 269 2.79 -3.15 -21.56
N GLU A 270 2.63 -4.19 -22.38
CA GLU A 270 3.05 -4.16 -23.79
C GLU A 270 2.34 -3.07 -24.58
N ARG A 271 1.00 -3.02 -24.45
CA ARG A 271 0.17 -2.00 -25.12
C ARG A 271 0.60 -0.58 -24.78
N TYR A 272 1.08 -0.34 -23.56
CA TYR A 272 1.52 0.97 -23.08
C TYR A 272 3.05 1.12 -23.00
N ARG A 273 3.84 0.19 -23.58
CA ARG A 273 5.31 0.16 -23.47
C ARG A 273 5.96 1.47 -23.94
N ASN A 274 5.49 1.98 -25.06
CA ASN A 274 6.00 3.19 -25.72
C ASN A 274 5.49 4.49 -25.08
N PHE A 275 4.71 4.41 -24.01
CA PHE A 275 4.26 5.60 -23.29
C PHE A 275 5.46 6.29 -22.62
N LYS A 276 5.80 7.48 -23.13
CA LYS A 276 6.85 8.35 -22.58
C LYS A 276 6.22 9.31 -21.57
N LEU A 277 6.86 9.41 -20.41
CA LEU A 277 6.49 10.41 -19.41
C LEU A 277 7.17 11.73 -19.76
N ASN A 278 6.44 12.83 -19.60
CA ASN A 278 6.97 14.18 -19.65
C ASN A 278 7.49 14.58 -18.27
N ARG A 279 8.17 15.72 -18.22
CA ARG A 279 8.56 16.39 -16.97
C ARG A 279 7.52 17.46 -16.65
N CYS A 280 7.02 17.48 -15.42
CA CYS A 280 6.07 18.48 -14.96
C CYS A 280 6.70 19.88 -15.03
N GLU A 281 6.05 20.82 -15.71
CA GLU A 281 6.54 22.21 -15.86
C GLU A 281 6.71 22.97 -14.53
N ILE A 282 6.11 22.47 -13.43
CA ILE A 282 6.13 23.12 -12.12
C ILE A 282 7.13 22.47 -11.16
N CYS A 283 7.18 21.14 -11.10
CA CYS A 283 7.99 20.42 -10.09
C CYS A 283 9.04 19.47 -10.68
N GLY A 284 9.11 19.30 -12.00
CA GLY A 284 10.03 18.38 -12.66
C GLY A 284 9.67 16.88 -12.53
N ASP A 285 8.70 16.51 -11.70
CA ASP A 285 8.31 15.10 -11.53
C ASP A 285 7.72 14.50 -12.82
N PRO A 286 7.88 13.18 -13.03
CA PRO A 286 7.30 12.48 -14.17
C PRO A 286 5.77 12.60 -14.24
N THR A 287 5.24 12.90 -15.43
CA THR A 287 3.79 13.05 -15.65
C THR A 287 3.37 12.64 -17.07
N PRO A 288 2.16 12.09 -17.27
CA PRO A 288 1.61 11.86 -18.61
C PRO A 288 1.18 13.16 -19.33
N GLY A 289 0.95 14.25 -18.59
CA GLY A 289 0.52 15.55 -19.12
C GLY A 289 1.65 16.57 -19.16
N ARG A 290 1.30 17.86 -19.24
CA ARG A 290 2.25 18.99 -19.06
C ARG A 290 2.52 19.31 -17.58
N ILE A 291 1.47 19.18 -16.76
CA ILE A 291 1.51 19.40 -15.31
C ILE A 291 1.14 18.08 -14.63
N CYS A 292 1.81 17.72 -13.54
CA CYS A 292 1.47 16.52 -12.78
C CYS A 292 0.20 16.73 -11.94
N LYS A 293 -0.49 15.64 -11.59
CA LYS A 293 -1.77 15.74 -10.86
C LYS A 293 -1.63 16.45 -9.51
N ALA A 294 -0.49 16.32 -8.84
CA ALA A 294 -0.23 17.00 -7.58
C ALA A 294 -0.17 18.53 -7.77
N CYS A 295 0.53 19.00 -8.80
CA CYS A 295 0.61 20.42 -9.12
C CYS A 295 -0.73 20.97 -9.63
N GLU A 296 -1.50 20.22 -10.42
CA GLU A 296 -2.87 20.63 -10.81
C GLU A 296 -3.76 20.88 -9.59
N LEU A 297 -3.73 19.96 -8.62
CA LEU A 297 -4.51 20.09 -7.39
C LEU A 297 -4.01 21.25 -6.52
N ARG A 298 -2.69 21.49 -6.47
CA ARG A 298 -2.12 22.65 -5.77
C ARG A 298 -2.59 23.97 -6.41
N LEU A 299 -2.50 24.09 -7.73
CA LEU A 299 -2.99 25.27 -8.45
C LEU A 299 -4.50 25.51 -8.26
N ARG A 300 -5.29 24.44 -8.13
CA ARG A 300 -6.71 24.56 -7.80
C ARG A 300 -6.91 25.20 -6.42
N LEU A 301 -6.14 24.79 -5.41
CA LEU A 301 -6.20 25.37 -4.07
C LEU A 301 -5.79 26.85 -4.08
N ASP A 302 -4.74 27.19 -4.83
CA ASP A 302 -4.29 28.58 -5.00
C ASP A 302 -5.41 29.44 -5.62
N LYS A 303 -6.15 28.92 -6.60
CA LYS A 303 -7.31 29.61 -7.20
C LYS A 303 -8.46 29.81 -6.21
N ILE A 304 -8.78 28.79 -5.40
CA ILE A 304 -9.85 28.88 -4.40
C ILE A 304 -9.51 29.90 -3.31
N GLN A 305 -8.23 30.01 -2.92
CA GLN A 305 -7.79 30.96 -1.90
C GLN A 305 -7.84 32.43 -2.38
N ASN A 306 -7.78 32.66 -3.69
CA ASN A 306 -7.82 34.00 -4.29
C ASN A 306 -9.24 34.42 -4.74
N LEU A 307 -10.26 33.60 -4.44
CA LEU A 307 -11.68 33.89 -4.65
C LEU A 307 -12.31 34.30 -3.31
#